data_AF-T1G0Z6-F1
#
_entry.id   AF-T1G0Z6-F1
#
_cell.length_a   1.000
_cell.length_b   1.000
_cell.length_c   1.000
_cell.angle_alpha   90.00
_cell.angle_beta   90.00
_cell.angle_gamma   90.00
#
_symmetry.space_group_name_H-M   'P 1'
#
loop_
_entity.id
_entity.type
_entity.pdbx_description
1 polymer ?
#
loop_
_entity_poly.entity_id
_entity_poly.type
_entity_poly.pdbx_seq_one_letter_code
_entity_poly.pdbx_strand_id
1 'polypeptide(L)'
;GIGRYVCQLQRLTIKFCKSHGSSRSARDFIEQHLLEFTRSNPGIVVYLKPRRLKAPLIVGTFLNGNEQKIPISDKSVEEICQWVEHLKNISGSSEHRLVKTWRTDTPSIQGVWTPYLNKNPKHNITDFPSDSPEFKHQPTEKSASQNLLERADQLRRLKA
;
A
#
# COMPACT_ATOMS: atom_id res chain seq x y z
N GLY A 1 -10.50 -12.02 -1.44
CA GLY A 1 -10.92 -10.71 -1.95
C GLY A 1 -11.74 -10.85 -3.21
N ILE A 2 -11.15 -11.40 -4.28
CA ILE A 2 -11.77 -11.45 -5.63
C ILE A 2 -12.93 -12.45 -5.73
N GLY A 3 -12.79 -13.66 -5.15
CA GLY A 3 -13.89 -14.65 -5.10
C GLY A 3 -14.58 -14.71 -3.75
N ARG A 4 -13.83 -15.03 -2.69
CA ARG A 4 -14.31 -15.03 -1.30
C ARG A 4 -13.33 -14.36 -0.36
N TYR A 5 -13.83 -13.94 0.80
CA TYR A 5 -13.00 -13.52 1.92
C TYR A 5 -12.52 -14.75 2.72
N VAL A 6 -11.27 -14.70 3.16
CA VAL A 6 -10.66 -15.69 4.06
C VAL A 6 -9.89 -14.92 5.11
N CYS A 7 -10.13 -15.20 6.39
CA CYS A 7 -9.38 -14.60 7.48
C CYS A 7 -7.91 -15.03 7.38
N GLN A 8 -6.99 -14.06 7.46
CA GLN A 8 -5.56 -14.33 7.30
C GLN A 8 -4.90 -14.80 8.59
N LEU A 9 -5.47 -14.46 9.75
CA LEU A 9 -4.99 -14.93 11.03
C LEU A 9 -5.33 -16.41 11.19
N GLN A 10 -4.31 -17.26 11.21
CA GLN A 10 -4.49 -18.71 11.34
C GLN A 10 -4.46 -19.16 12.80
N ARG A 11 -3.55 -18.58 13.58
CA ARG A 11 -3.30 -19.00 14.96
C ARG A 11 -3.08 -17.81 15.87
N LEU A 12 -3.74 -17.82 17.02
CA LEU A 12 -3.51 -16.87 18.10
C LEU A 12 -2.89 -17.61 19.29
N THR A 13 -1.70 -17.24 19.71
CA THR A 13 -1.04 -17.83 20.89
C THR A 13 -0.94 -16.79 22.00
N ILE A 14 -1.66 -17.01 23.10
CA ILE A 14 -1.62 -16.15 24.28
C ILE A 14 -0.65 -16.76 25.29
N LYS A 15 0.45 -16.06 25.54
CA LYS A 15 1.46 -16.43 26.53
C LYS A 15 1.23 -15.58 27.77
N PHE A 16 1.03 -16.18 28.93
CA PHE A 16 0.74 -15.45 30.18
C PHE A 16 1.27 -16.18 31.41
N CYS A 17 1.46 -15.49 32.53
CA CYS A 17 1.79 -16.11 33.81
C CYS A 17 0.52 -16.36 34.63
N LYS A 18 0.47 -17.49 35.34
CA LYS A 18 -0.68 -17.86 36.19
C LYS A 18 -0.80 -17.00 37.47
N SER A 19 0.34 -16.53 38.01
CA SER A 19 0.39 -15.89 39.33
C SER A 19 0.85 -14.43 39.30
N HIS A 20 1.64 -14.04 38.30
CA HIS A 20 2.27 -12.72 38.30
C HIS A 20 1.28 -11.61 37.87
N GLY A 21 1.34 -10.46 38.56
CA GLY A 21 0.38 -9.37 38.42
C GLY A 21 0.28 -8.78 37.02
N SER A 22 1.40 -8.66 36.29
CA SER A 22 1.38 -8.10 34.92
C SER A 22 0.58 -8.93 33.92
N SER A 23 0.32 -10.21 34.23
CA SER A 23 -0.54 -11.11 33.43
C SER A 23 -1.99 -11.16 33.93
N ARG A 24 -2.42 -10.23 34.81
CA ARG A 24 -3.79 -10.20 35.32
C ARG A 24 -4.80 -9.97 34.20
N SER A 25 -4.69 -8.87 33.44
CA SER A 25 -5.61 -8.55 32.34
C SER A 25 -5.68 -9.65 31.28
N ALA A 26 -4.56 -10.34 31.02
CA ALA A 26 -4.53 -11.47 30.10
C ALA A 26 -5.38 -12.66 30.60
N ARG A 27 -5.40 -12.92 31.92
CA ARG A 27 -6.25 -13.96 32.52
C ARG A 27 -7.71 -13.56 32.50
N ASP A 28 -8.00 -12.30 32.84
CA ASP A 28 -9.36 -11.76 32.81
C ASP A 28 -9.96 -11.86 31.39
N PHE A 29 -9.18 -11.54 30.35
CA PHE A 29 -9.56 -11.76 28.94
C PHE A 29 -9.86 -13.23 28.62
N ILE A 30 -9.02 -14.16 29.11
CA ILE A 30 -9.20 -15.61 28.90
C ILE A 30 -10.50 -16.10 29.56
N GLU A 31 -10.82 -15.60 30.75
CA GLU A 31 -12.00 -16.01 31.51
C GLU A 31 -13.30 -15.44 30.92
N GLN A 32 -13.28 -14.17 30.49
CA GLN A 32 -14.50 -13.45 30.11
C GLN A 32 -14.78 -13.43 28.59
N HIS A 33 -13.76 -13.21 27.76
CA HIS A 33 -13.96 -12.86 26.34
C HIS A 33 -13.48 -13.93 25.36
N LEU A 34 -12.54 -14.78 25.74
CA LEU A 34 -11.93 -15.74 24.82
C LEU A 34 -12.94 -16.73 24.20
N LEU A 35 -13.89 -17.20 25.00
CA LEU A 35 -14.88 -18.17 24.52
C LEU A 35 -15.80 -17.57 23.44
N GLU A 36 -16.21 -16.32 23.62
CA GLU A 36 -17.01 -15.60 22.64
C GLU A 36 -16.20 -15.32 21.35
N PHE A 37 -14.93 -14.93 21.50
CA PHE A 37 -14.04 -14.73 20.36
C PHE A 37 -13.83 -16.01 19.53
N THR A 38 -13.63 -17.16 20.18
CA THR A 38 -13.46 -18.44 19.47
C THR A 38 -14.74 -18.93 18.78
N ARG A 39 -15.91 -18.71 19.39
CA ARG A 39 -17.21 -19.02 18.79
C ARG A 39 -17.50 -18.17 17.56
N SER A 40 -17.18 -16.88 17.61
CA SER A 40 -17.38 -15.96 16.47
C SER A 40 -16.36 -16.18 15.34
N ASN A 41 -15.20 -16.77 15.63
CA ASN A 41 -14.12 -16.98 14.65
C ASN A 41 -13.63 -18.44 14.65
N PRO A 42 -14.44 -19.39 14.15
CA PRO A 42 -14.09 -20.82 14.18
C PRO A 42 -12.88 -21.19 13.31
N GLY A 43 -12.48 -20.31 12.37
CA GLY A 43 -11.30 -20.52 11.52
C GLY A 43 -9.96 -20.24 12.21
N ILE A 44 -9.96 -19.66 13.40
CA ILE A 44 -8.74 -19.25 14.12
C ILE A 44 -8.46 -20.26 15.23
N VAL A 45 -7.27 -20.86 15.21
CA VAL A 45 -6.84 -21.77 16.28
C VAL A 45 -6.22 -20.98 17.42
N VAL A 46 -6.77 -21.08 18.63
CA VAL A 46 -6.25 -20.38 19.80
C VAL A 46 -5.48 -21.31 20.73
N TYR A 47 -4.24 -20.94 21.07
CA TYR A 47 -3.40 -21.65 22.03
C TYR A 47 -3.16 -20.81 23.28
N LEU A 48 -3.31 -21.44 24.43
CA LEU A 48 -2.96 -20.86 25.73
C LEU A 48 -1.65 -21.47 26.21
N LYS A 49 -0.61 -20.64 26.38
CA LYS A 49 0.71 -21.08 26.83
C LYS A 49 1.08 -20.41 28.15
N PRO A 50 0.80 -21.04 29.30
CA PRO A 50 1.24 -20.52 30.58
C PRO A 50 2.77 -20.52 30.68
N ARG A 51 3.37 -19.40 31.08
CA ARG A 51 4.82 -19.22 31.27
C ARG A 51 5.07 -18.57 32.63
N ARG A 52 5.88 -19.22 33.47
CA ARG A 52 6.25 -18.68 34.79
C ARG A 52 7.19 -17.49 34.65
N LEU A 53 6.97 -16.44 35.45
CA LEU A 53 7.85 -15.26 35.57
C LEU A 53 8.21 -14.59 34.23
N LYS A 54 7.28 -14.59 33.27
CA LYS A 54 7.45 -13.92 31.98
C LYS A 54 6.30 -12.97 31.74
N ALA A 55 6.60 -11.83 31.13
CA ALA A 55 5.61 -10.86 30.69
C ALA A 55 4.63 -11.51 29.70
N PRO A 56 3.35 -11.12 29.74
CA PRO A 56 2.36 -11.66 28.84
C PRO A 56 2.57 -11.15 27.40
N LEU A 57 2.33 -12.01 26.43
CA LEU A 57 2.57 -11.76 25.01
C LEU A 57 1.52 -12.46 24.16
N ILE A 58 0.94 -11.74 23.21
CA ILE A 58 0.10 -12.31 22.16
C ILE A 58 0.95 -12.52 20.91
N VAL A 59 0.82 -13.68 20.28
CA VAL A 59 1.46 -13.99 19.00
C VAL A 59 0.38 -14.40 17.99
N GLY A 60 0.21 -13.59 16.95
CA GLY A 60 -0.62 -13.92 15.80
C GLY A 60 0.24 -14.52 14.69
N THR A 61 -0.04 -15.74 14.27
CA THR A 61 0.57 -16.38 13.09
C THR A 61 -0.42 -16.34 11.94
N PHE A 62 0.04 -15.85 10.79
CA PHE A 62 -0.77 -15.62 9.61
C PHE A 62 -0.55 -16.71 8.55
N LEU A 63 -1.47 -16.83 7.60
CA LEU A 63 -1.41 -17.82 6.52
C LEU A 63 -0.20 -17.65 5.60
N ASN A 64 0.36 -16.44 5.51
CA ASN A 64 1.60 -16.17 4.78
C ASN A 64 2.87 -16.66 5.51
N GLY A 65 2.73 -17.22 6.71
CA GLY A 65 3.83 -17.69 7.55
C GLY A 65 4.44 -16.63 8.47
N ASN A 66 4.04 -15.36 8.34
CA ASN A 66 4.53 -14.29 9.20
C ASN A 66 3.92 -14.39 10.62
N GLU A 67 4.65 -13.84 11.59
CA GLU A 67 4.19 -13.72 12.97
C GLU A 67 4.27 -12.27 13.43
N GLN A 68 3.20 -11.79 14.07
CA GLN A 68 3.20 -10.52 14.80
C GLN A 68 3.12 -10.78 16.31
N LYS A 69 4.01 -10.15 17.06
CA LYS A 69 4.15 -10.32 18.52
C LYS A 69 3.79 -9.02 19.21
N ILE A 70 2.76 -9.04 20.03
CA ILE A 70 2.24 -7.86 20.72
C ILE A 70 2.43 -8.06 22.22
N PRO A 71 3.29 -7.25 22.88
CA PRO A 71 3.39 -7.26 24.34
C PRO A 71 2.12 -6.67 24.93
N ILE A 72 1.55 -7.37 25.92
CA ILE A 72 0.32 -6.96 26.59
C ILE A 72 0.53 -6.74 28.09
N SER A 73 1.78 -6.49 28.51
CA SER A 73 2.07 -5.99 29.85
C SER A 73 1.43 -4.61 30.03
N ASP A 74 0.79 -4.40 31.18
CA ASP A 74 0.19 -3.12 31.59
C ASP A 74 -0.95 -2.63 30.69
N LYS A 75 -1.55 -3.53 29.90
CA LYS A 75 -2.75 -3.24 29.10
C LYS A 75 -4.02 -3.59 29.85
N SER A 76 -5.10 -2.84 29.59
CA SER A 76 -6.43 -3.21 30.09
C SER A 76 -7.00 -4.40 29.32
N VAL A 77 -8.08 -5.00 29.83
CA VAL A 77 -8.75 -6.11 29.15
C VAL A 77 -9.35 -5.65 27.82
N GLU A 78 -9.91 -4.45 27.79
CA GLU A 78 -10.51 -3.82 26.61
C GLU A 78 -9.46 -3.54 25.54
N GLU A 79 -8.27 -3.04 25.93
CA GLU A 79 -7.15 -2.87 25.00
C GLU A 79 -6.70 -4.21 24.43
N ILE A 80 -6.67 -5.27 25.24
CA ILE A 80 -6.33 -6.62 24.77
C ILE A 80 -7.36 -7.09 23.73
N CYS A 81 -8.66 -6.87 23.96
CA CYS A 81 -9.71 -7.17 22.98
C CYS A 81 -9.46 -6.43 21.66
N GLN A 82 -9.16 -5.14 21.72
CA GLN A 82 -8.85 -4.33 20.53
C GLN A 82 -7.62 -4.85 19.78
N TRP A 83 -6.57 -5.28 20.49
CA TRP A 83 -5.39 -5.87 19.86
C TRP A 83 -5.67 -7.22 19.21
N VAL A 84 -6.52 -8.05 19.82
CA VAL A 84 -6.96 -9.32 19.23
C VAL A 84 -7.80 -9.08 17.97
N GLU A 85 -8.71 -8.12 18.00
CA GLU A 85 -9.48 -7.69 16.83
C GLU A 85 -8.58 -7.12 15.73
N HIS A 86 -7.60 -6.30 16.10
CA HIS A 86 -6.60 -5.79 15.18
C HIS A 86 -5.85 -6.94 14.48
N LEU A 87 -5.34 -7.91 15.24
CA LEU A 87 -4.66 -9.10 14.69
C LEU A 87 -5.55 -9.90 13.75
N LYS A 88 -6.86 -10.01 14.03
CA LYS A 88 -7.83 -10.66 13.14
C LYS A 88 -8.00 -9.91 11.81
N ASN A 89 -7.97 -8.59 11.86
CA ASN A 89 -8.31 -7.73 10.71
C ASN A 89 -7.13 -7.42 9.79
N ILE A 90 -5.89 -7.56 10.26
CA ILE A 90 -4.71 -7.36 9.42
C ILE A 90 -4.40 -8.57 8.53
N SER A 91 -3.62 -8.35 7.47
CA SER A 91 -3.21 -9.39 6.53
C SER A 91 -1.99 -10.21 6.98
N GLY A 92 -1.24 -9.73 7.97
CA GLY A 92 0.06 -10.30 8.35
C GLY A 92 1.22 -9.94 7.41
N SER A 93 1.01 -9.06 6.43
CA SER A 93 2.11 -8.52 5.62
C SER A 93 2.98 -7.58 6.46
N SER A 94 4.25 -7.46 6.11
CA SER A 94 5.17 -6.55 6.79
C SER A 94 4.73 -5.09 6.63
N GLU A 95 4.80 -4.35 7.73
CA GLU A 95 4.44 -2.94 7.76
C GLU A 95 5.49 -2.12 7.00
N HIS A 96 5.08 -1.59 5.84
CA HIS A 96 5.90 -0.73 5.02
C HIS A 96 5.10 0.49 4.60
N ARG A 97 5.80 1.62 4.40
CA ARG A 97 5.18 2.83 3.88
C ARG A 97 4.68 2.57 2.46
N LEU A 98 3.36 2.69 2.27
CA LEU A 98 2.77 2.60 0.94
C LEU A 98 3.17 3.83 0.12
N VAL A 99 3.72 3.58 -1.08
CA VAL A 99 4.03 4.65 -2.04
C VAL A 99 2.78 5.09 -2.78
N LYS A 100 1.90 4.14 -3.11
CA LYS A 100 0.62 4.36 -3.77
C LYS A 100 -0.49 3.76 -2.93
N THR A 101 -1.59 4.48 -2.79
CA THR A 101 -2.79 4.03 -2.07
C THR A 101 -3.72 3.16 -2.92
N TRP A 102 -3.38 2.97 -4.19
CA TRP A 102 -4.11 2.13 -5.13
C TRP A 102 -3.17 1.18 -5.84
N ARG A 103 -3.69 0.03 -6.26
CA ARG A 103 -3.00 -0.98 -7.06
C ARG A 103 -3.97 -1.52 -8.09
N THR A 104 -3.51 -1.65 -9.32
CA THR A 104 -4.18 -2.39 -10.40
C THR A 104 -3.13 -3.19 -11.14
N ASP A 105 -3.45 -4.43 -11.48
CA ASP A 105 -2.58 -5.26 -12.32
C ASP A 105 -2.78 -4.92 -13.82
N THR A 106 -3.90 -4.28 -14.17
CA THR A 106 -4.23 -3.83 -15.54
C THR A 106 -4.46 -2.31 -15.56
N PRO A 107 -3.41 -1.49 -15.75
CA PRO A 107 -3.52 -0.03 -15.66
C PRO A 107 -4.14 0.65 -16.89
N SER A 108 -4.06 0.03 -18.08
CA SER A 108 -4.69 0.54 -19.30
C SER A 108 -5.55 -0.53 -19.95
N ILE A 109 -6.67 -0.10 -20.54
CA ILE A 109 -7.63 -0.97 -21.25
C ILE A 109 -7.37 -0.98 -22.75
N GLN A 110 -7.02 0.18 -23.35
CA GLN A 110 -6.84 0.35 -24.79
C GLN A 110 -5.37 0.25 -25.25
N GLY A 111 -4.45 0.09 -24.31
CA GLY A 111 -3.01 0.08 -24.56
C GLY A 111 -2.28 1.19 -23.80
N VAL A 112 -1.04 0.92 -23.42
CA VAL A 112 -0.20 1.93 -22.75
C VAL A 112 0.30 2.92 -23.80
N TRP A 113 0.35 4.21 -23.44
CA TRP A 113 0.91 5.22 -24.32
C TRP A 113 2.35 4.87 -24.70
N THR A 114 2.65 5.00 -26.00
CA THR A 114 4.01 4.91 -26.51
C THR A 114 4.33 6.16 -27.33
N PRO A 115 5.61 6.55 -27.46
CA PRO A 115 6.00 7.71 -28.27
C PRO A 115 5.57 7.62 -29.75
N TYR A 116 5.22 6.44 -30.25
CA TYR A 116 4.82 6.20 -31.63
C TYR A 116 3.30 6.12 -31.83
N LEU A 117 2.51 6.16 -30.75
CA LEU A 117 1.07 5.94 -30.80
C LEU A 117 0.36 6.91 -31.75
N ASN A 118 0.76 8.19 -31.71
CA ASN A 118 0.19 9.24 -32.54
C ASN A 118 1.15 9.70 -33.65
N LYS A 119 2.12 8.87 -34.03
CA LYS A 119 3.05 9.16 -35.13
C LYS A 119 2.55 8.54 -36.42
N ASN A 120 2.78 9.24 -37.54
CA ASN A 120 2.42 8.71 -38.84
C ASN A 120 3.29 7.47 -39.15
N PRO A 121 2.71 6.31 -39.53
CA PRO A 121 3.47 5.10 -39.83
C PRO A 121 4.51 5.29 -40.96
N LYS A 122 4.33 6.31 -41.82
CA LYS A 122 5.31 6.66 -42.86
C LYS A 122 6.72 6.88 -42.30
N HIS A 123 6.86 7.45 -41.10
CA HIS A 123 8.16 7.69 -40.47
C HIS A 123 9.01 6.43 -40.29
N ASN A 124 8.40 5.23 -40.22
CA ASN A 124 9.12 3.98 -40.02
C ASN A 124 9.57 3.32 -41.32
N ILE A 125 8.95 3.68 -42.44
CA ILE A 125 9.21 3.08 -43.76
C ILE A 125 10.24 3.89 -44.53
N THR A 126 10.29 5.21 -44.28
CA THR A 126 11.16 6.12 -45.02
C THR A 126 12.60 6.02 -44.56
N ASP A 127 13.50 5.76 -45.50
CA ASP A 127 14.94 5.91 -45.28
C ASP A 127 15.28 7.40 -45.19
N PHE A 128 15.98 7.78 -44.11
CA PHE A 128 16.43 9.15 -43.90
C PHE A 128 17.91 9.30 -44.30
N PRO A 129 18.30 10.45 -44.88
CA PRO A 129 17.51 11.69 -45.07
C PRO A 129 16.57 11.63 -46.29
N SER A 130 15.32 12.02 -46.09
CA SER A 130 14.29 12.06 -47.16
C SER A 130 14.00 13.50 -47.59
N ASP A 131 13.89 13.75 -48.89
CA ASP A 131 13.59 15.08 -49.44
C ASP A 131 12.11 15.50 -49.33
N SER A 132 11.25 14.62 -48.82
CA SER A 132 9.81 14.87 -48.70
C SER A 132 9.52 16.05 -47.75
N PRO A 133 8.62 16.98 -48.14
CA PRO A 133 8.31 18.17 -47.34
C PRO A 133 7.68 17.85 -45.99
N GLU A 134 7.07 16.67 -45.83
CA GLU A 134 6.49 16.17 -44.56
C GLU A 134 7.55 15.99 -43.45
N PHE A 135 8.81 15.71 -43.81
CA PHE A 135 9.89 15.46 -42.86
C PHE A 135 10.93 16.58 -42.80
N LYS A 136 10.74 17.64 -43.59
CA LYS A 136 11.58 18.83 -43.51
C LYS A 136 11.26 19.60 -42.23
N HIS A 137 12.29 20.14 -41.60
CA HIS A 137 12.14 21.04 -40.46
C HIS A 137 11.23 22.20 -40.87
N GLN A 138 10.02 22.24 -40.29
CA GLN A 138 9.17 23.41 -40.43
C GLN A 138 9.81 24.52 -39.59
N PRO A 139 10.13 25.69 -40.18
CA PRO A 139 10.66 26.80 -39.40
C PRO A 139 9.67 27.11 -38.28
N THR A 140 10.15 27.04 -37.04
CA THR A 140 9.36 27.42 -35.88
C THR A 140 8.86 28.83 -36.08
N GLU A 141 7.59 29.08 -35.75
CA GLU A 141 7.09 30.45 -35.67
C GLU A 141 8.01 31.27 -34.75
N LYS A 142 8.19 32.56 -35.08
CA LYS A 142 9.02 33.46 -34.27
C LYS A 142 8.58 33.38 -32.82
N SER A 143 9.53 33.15 -31.91
CA SER A 143 9.23 33.09 -30.48
C SER A 143 8.57 34.38 -30.01
N ALA A 144 7.70 34.30 -29.00
CA ALA A 144 7.03 35.47 -28.43
C ALA A 144 8.02 36.59 -28.05
N SER A 145 9.22 36.23 -27.57
CA SER A 145 10.30 37.18 -27.27
C SER A 145 10.87 37.87 -28.52
N GLN A 146 11.08 37.11 -29.59
CA GLN A 146 11.56 37.63 -30.87
C GLN A 146 10.53 38.58 -31.49
N ASN A 147 9.24 38.24 -31.40
CA ASN A 147 8.16 39.12 -31.85
C ASN A 147 8.10 40.43 -31.06
N LEU A 148 8.37 40.40 -29.75
CA LEU A 148 8.40 41.61 -28.93
C LEU A 148 9.58 42.52 -29.27
N LEU A 149 10.77 41.95 -29.48
CA LEU A 149 11.96 42.68 -29.93
C LEU A 149 11.74 43.34 -31.29
N GLU A 150 11.18 42.60 -32.25
CA GLU A 150 10.87 43.13 -33.58
C GLU A 150 9.84 44.26 -33.52
N ARG A 151 8.78 44.12 -32.71
CA ARG A 151 7.80 45.19 -32.47
C ARG A 151 8.42 46.40 -31.77
N ALA A 152 9.30 46.18 -30.79
CA ALA A 152 10.00 47.26 -30.09
C ALA A 152 10.91 48.05 -31.04
N ASP A 153 11.62 47.36 -31.94
CA ASP A 153 12.47 48.01 -32.94
C ASP A 153 11.64 48.74 -34.00
N GLN A 154 10.49 48.22 -34.40
CA GLN A 154 9.53 48.95 -35.26
C GLN A 154 9.06 50.25 -34.58
N LEU A 155 8.68 50.19 -33.30
CA LEU A 155 8.25 51.38 -32.56
C LEU A 155 9.37 52.41 -32.39
N ARG A 156 10.63 51.97 -32.21
CA ARG A 156 11.80 52.86 -32.16
C ARG A 156 12.03 53.57 -33.49
N ARG A 157 11.90 52.86 -34.62
CA ARG A 157 12.04 53.43 -35.97
C ARG A 157 10.96 54.44 -36.31
N LEU A 158 9.74 54.26 -35.79
CA LEU A 158 8.62 55.19 -36.00
C LEU A 158 8.72 56.46 -35.12
N LYS A 159 9.53 56.43 -34.07
CA LYS A 159 9.75 57.56 -33.16
C LYS A 159 10.97 58.42 -33.52
N ALA A 160 11.78 58.00 -34.49
CA ALA A 160 12.88 58.76 -35.06
C ALA A 160 12.40 59.55 -36.29
#